data_AF-A0A2E2WKE3-F1
#
_entry.id   AF-A0A2E2WKE3-F1
#
_cell.length_a   1.000
_cell.length_b   1.000
_cell.length_c   1.000
_cell.angle_alpha   90.00
_cell.angle_beta   90.00
_cell.angle_gamma   90.00
#
_symmetry.space_group_name_H-M   'P 1'
#
loop_
_entity.id
_entity.type
_entity.pdbx_description
1 polymer ?
#
loop_
_entity_poly.entity_id
_entity_poly.type
_entity_poly.pdbx_seq_one_letter_code
_entity_poly.pdbx_strand_id
1 'polypeptide(L)'
;MVDEVKPIDRSWLADRVRLGERYLRYNLEDIGNRNLFDNLPNIKNSLEERKSSKKTAKKDTDVKENNSAYDNLTVSKDTPHDVNKLI
;
A
#
# COMPACT_ATOMS: atom_id res chain seq x y z
N MET A 1 -6.51 -43.44 11.41
CA MET A 1 -5.08 -43.40 11.76
C MET A 1 -4.38 -42.72 10.59
N VAL A 2 -3.63 -41.64 10.83
CA VAL A 2 -2.81 -41.01 9.77
C VAL A 2 -1.53 -41.83 9.69
N ASP A 3 -1.23 -42.41 8.54
CA ASP A 3 -0.02 -43.20 8.37
C ASP A 3 1.21 -42.35 8.67
N GLU A 4 2.07 -42.83 9.57
CA GLU A 4 3.28 -42.14 9.94
C GLU A 4 4.24 -42.10 8.74
N VAL A 5 4.34 -40.93 8.12
CA VAL A 5 5.30 -40.70 7.02
C VAL A 5 6.70 -40.98 7.54
N LYS A 6 7.44 -41.86 6.87
CA LYS A 6 8.81 -42.23 7.26
C LYS A 6 9.70 -40.98 7.29
N PRO A 7 10.70 -40.91 8.18
CA PRO A 7 11.58 -39.75 8.28
C PRO A 7 12.22 -39.33 6.96
N ILE A 8 12.59 -40.29 6.11
CA ILE A 8 13.16 -40.04 4.80
C ILE A 8 12.16 -39.40 3.83
N ASP A 9 10.90 -39.86 3.84
CA ASP A 9 9.87 -39.29 2.98
C ASP A 9 9.53 -37.86 3.41
N ARG A 10 9.58 -37.57 4.72
CA ARG A 10 9.43 -36.21 5.26
C ARG A 10 10.55 -35.28 4.80
N SER A 11 11.82 -35.72 4.84
CA SER A 11 12.95 -34.89 4.40
C SER A 11 12.86 -34.58 2.91
N TRP A 12 12.51 -35.58 2.09
CA TRP A 12 12.31 -35.39 0.65
C TRP A 12 11.14 -34.46 0.32
N LEU A 13 10.08 -34.47 1.13
CA LEU A 13 8.99 -33.51 0.98
C LEU A 13 9.45 -32.10 1.32
N ALA A 14 10.17 -31.93 2.43
CA ALA A 14 10.69 -30.65 2.88
C ALA A 14 11.67 -30.03 1.86
N ASP A 15 12.55 -30.84 1.28
CA ASP A 15 13.50 -30.37 0.25
C ASP A 15 12.79 -29.90 -1.02
N ARG A 16 11.73 -30.61 -1.45
CA ARG A 16 10.90 -30.20 -2.59
C ARG A 16 10.18 -28.88 -2.33
N VAL A 17 9.60 -28.72 -1.14
CA VAL A 17 8.95 -27.46 -0.73
C VAL A 17 9.98 -26.31 -0.75
N ARG A 18 11.16 -26.53 -0.16
CA ARG A 18 12.23 -25.54 -0.12
C ARG A 18 12.72 -25.14 -1.52
N LEU A 19 12.81 -26.10 -2.44
CA LEU A 19 13.17 -25.83 -3.84
C LEU A 19 12.10 -24.99 -4.55
N GLY A 20 10.82 -25.34 -4.38
CA GLY A 20 9.70 -24.58 -4.95
C GLY A 20 9.63 -23.16 -4.41
N GLU A 21 9.83 -22.99 -3.11
CA GLU A 21 9.87 -21.67 -2.47
C GLU A 21 11.01 -20.80 -3.01
N ARG A 22 12.21 -21.37 -3.16
CA ARG A 22 13.36 -20.68 -3.76
C ARG A 22 13.07 -20.27 -5.20
N TYR A 23 12.45 -21.14 -5.99
CA TYR A 23 12.07 -20.85 -7.37
C TYR A 23 11.05 -19.69 -7.44
N LEU A 24 10.04 -19.69 -6.57
CA LEU A 24 9.05 -18.60 -6.51
C LEU A 24 9.69 -17.27 -6.11
N ARG A 25 10.58 -17.26 -5.12
CA ARG A 25 11.32 -16.04 -4.72
C ARG A 25 12.12 -15.48 -5.89
N TYR A 26 12.84 -16.33 -6.62
CA TYR A 26 13.62 -15.91 -7.78
C TYR A 26 12.75 -15.30 -8.88
N ASN A 27 11.60 -15.90 -9.19
CA ASN A 27 10.68 -15.35 -10.19
C ASN A 27 10.08 -14.00 -9.75
N LEU A 28 9.74 -13.86 -8.46
CA LEU A 28 9.24 -12.58 -7.93
C LEU A 28 10.31 -11.49 -7.98
N GLU A 29 11.57 -11.83 -7.69
CA GLU A 29 12.72 -10.91 -7.82
C GLU A 29 12.94 -10.51 -9.28
N ASP A 30 12.87 -11.46 -10.23
CA ASP A 30 13.01 -11.18 -11.66
C ASP A 30 11.88 -10.26 -12.18
N ILE A 31 10.63 -10.55 -11.82
CA ILE A 31 9.47 -9.70 -12.16
C ILE A 31 9.62 -8.30 -11.53
N GLY A 32 9.99 -8.23 -10.25
CA GLY A 32 10.20 -6.96 -9.55
C GLY A 32 11.30 -6.12 -10.19
N ASN A 33 12.41 -6.75 -10.57
CA ASN A 33 13.52 -6.09 -11.24
C ASN A 33 13.13 -5.58 -12.63
N ARG A 34 12.46 -6.40 -13.46
CA ARG A 34 11.97 -5.98 -14.78
C ARG A 34 11.04 -4.77 -14.68
N ASN A 35 10.06 -4.83 -13.77
CA ASN A 35 9.15 -3.71 -13.52
C ASN A 35 9.88 -2.45 -13.02
N LEU A 36 10.93 -2.61 -12.22
CA LEU A 36 11.72 -1.48 -11.74
C LEU A 36 12.52 -0.84 -12.88
N PHE A 37 13.15 -1.63 -13.75
CA PHE A 37 13.92 -1.15 -14.89
C PHE A 37 13.04 -0.51 -15.97
N ASP A 38 11.87 -1.08 -16.24
CA ASP A 38 10.92 -0.55 -17.23
C ASP A 38 10.28 0.76 -16.78
N ASN A 39 10.06 0.93 -15.47
CA ASN A 39 9.50 2.16 -14.91
C ASN A 39 10.54 3.20 -14.49
N LEU A 40 11.83 2.85 -14.44
CA LEU A 40 12.91 3.76 -14.06
C LEU A 40 12.99 5.03 -14.93
N PRO A 41 12.81 4.97 -16.27
CA PRO A 41 12.78 6.16 -17.11
C PRO A 41 11.58 7.07 -16.78
N ASN A 42 10.41 6.48 -16.56
CA ASN A 42 9.18 7.21 -16.24
C ASN A 42 9.26 7.90 -14.86
N ILE A 43 9.86 7.22 -13.87
CA ILE A 43 10.08 7.80 -12.54
C ILE A 43 11.06 8.98 -12.61
N LYS A 44 12.15 8.87 -13.39
CA LYS A 44 13.11 9.96 -13.58
C LYS A 44 12.48 11.17 -14.25
N ASN A 45 11.70 10.96 -15.30
CA ASN A 45 11.01 12.04 -16.01
C ASN A 45 9.98 12.74 -15.11
N SER A 46 9.16 11.98 -14.37
CA SER A 46 8.20 12.56 -13.41
C SER A 46 8.90 13.34 -12.29
N LEU A 47 10.07 12.89 -11.84
CA LEU A 47 10.84 13.59 -10.81
C LEU A 47 11.39 14.93 -11.32
N GLU A 48 11.88 14.99 -12.56
CA GLU A 48 12.36 16.23 -13.18
C GLU A 48 11.22 17.23 -13.44
N GLU A 49 10.06 16.76 -13.91
CA GLU A 49 8.85 17.60 -14.04
C GLU A 49 8.37 18.17 -12.70
N ARG A 50 8.47 17.40 -11.62
CA ARG A 50 8.15 17.87 -10.26
C ARG A 50 9.16 18.89 -9.73
N LYS A 51 10.44 18.80 -10.15
CA LYS A 51 11.47 19.78 -9.77
C LYS A 51 11.33 21.10 -10.51
N SER A 52 10.96 21.07 -11.79
CA SER A 52 10.76 22.28 -12.60
C SER A 52 9.51 23.06 -12.16
N SER A 53 8.41 22.36 -11.86
CA SER A 53 7.17 22.95 -11.33
C SER A 53 7.30 23.52 -9.91
N LYS A 54 8.26 23.03 -9.10
CA LYS A 54 8.54 23.59 -7.76
C LYS A 54 9.36 24.88 -7.79
N LYS A 55 10.05 25.18 -8.90
CA LYS A 55 10.78 26.44 -9.10
C LYS A 55 9.84 27.60 -9.45
N THR A 56 8.71 27.34 -10.09
CA THR A 56 7.73 28.36 -10.49
C THR A 56 6.70 28.66 -9.39
N ALA A 57 6.44 27.73 -8.46
CA ALA A 57 5.45 27.91 -7.39
C ALA A 57 5.90 28.77 -6.19
N LYS A 58 7.12 29.33 -6.19
CA LYS A 58 7.65 30.13 -5.07
C LYS A 58 7.44 31.65 -5.20
N LYS A 59 6.68 32.14 -6.18
CA LYS A 59 6.58 33.59 -6.40
C LYS A 59 5.33 34.29 -5.88
N ASP A 60 4.19 33.61 -5.73
CA ASP A 60 2.96 34.29 -5.34
C ASP A 60 2.14 33.42 -4.38
N THR A 61 2.14 33.77 -3.09
CA THR A 61 0.99 33.76 -2.16
C THR A 61 1.50 33.86 -0.73
N ASP A 62 1.65 35.09 -0.26
CA ASP A 62 1.82 35.43 1.14
C ASP A 62 0.44 35.81 1.70
N VAL A 63 -0.41 34.82 2.00
CA VAL A 63 -1.56 34.99 2.92
C VAL A 63 -1.82 33.63 3.59
N LYS A 64 -1.40 33.50 4.85
CA LYS A 64 -1.77 32.38 5.72
C LYS A 64 -3.20 32.55 6.21
N GLU A 65 -4.15 31.90 5.55
CA GLU A 65 -5.45 31.61 6.17
C GLU A 65 -5.43 30.17 6.72
N ASN A 66 -5.39 30.06 8.05
CA ASN A 66 -5.58 28.80 8.75
C ASN A 66 -7.07 28.40 8.66
N ASN A 67 -7.52 27.93 7.50
CA ASN A 67 -8.86 27.38 7.36
C ASN A 67 -8.79 25.90 7.80
N SER A 68 -9.31 25.60 9.00
CA SER A 68 -9.45 24.22 9.45
C SER A 68 -10.46 23.51 8.54
N ALA A 69 -10.15 22.28 8.12
CA ALA A 69 -11.03 21.48 7.26
C ALA A 69 -12.42 21.20 7.86
N TYR A 70 -12.61 21.54 9.14
CA TYR A 70 -13.83 21.29 9.90
C TYR A 70 -14.66 22.55 10.20
N ASP A 71 -14.21 23.74 9.80
CA ASP A 71 -14.90 25.01 10.17
C ASP A 71 -16.32 25.12 9.57
N ASN A 72 -16.62 24.37 8.52
CA ASN A 72 -17.95 24.33 7.88
C ASN A 72 -18.79 23.09 8.23
N LEU A 73 -18.33 22.21 9.14
CA LEU A 73 -19.14 21.06 9.58
C LEU A 73 -20.09 21.47 10.69
N THR A 74 -21.34 21.76 10.31
CA THR A 74 -22.45 21.83 11.25
C THR A 74 -23.00 20.43 11.47
N VAL A 75 -22.71 19.84 12.63
CA VAL A 75 -23.32 18.58 13.05
C VAL A 75 -24.77 18.88 13.42
N SER A 76 -25.71 18.35 12.64
CA SER A 76 -27.13 18.42 12.96
C SER A 76 -27.36 17.71 14.30
N LYS A 77 -27.96 18.41 15.27
CA LYS A 77 -28.33 17.79 16.54
C LYS A 77 -29.57 16.93 16.29
N ASP A 78 -29.36 15.63 16.08
CA ASP A 78 -30.47 14.69 16.04
C ASP A 78 -31.25 14.74 17.36
N THR A 79 -32.57 14.59 17.26
CA THR A 79 -33.43 14.47 18.44
C THR A 79 -33.03 13.23 19.24
N PRO A 80 -32.95 13.32 20.58
CA PRO A 80 -32.58 12.18 21.41
C PRO A 80 -33.55 11.03 21.16
N HIS A 81 -32.99 9.83 20.95
CA HIS A 81 -33.75 8.63 20.67
C HIS A 81 -34.60 8.26 21.90
N ASP A 82 -35.92 8.37 21.79
CA ASP A 82 -36.85 8.01 22.86
C ASP A 82 -37.09 6.50 22.86
N VAL A 83 -36.41 5.82 23.78
CA VAL A 83 -36.49 4.37 24.00
C VAL A 83 -37.88 3.90 24.45
N ASN A 84 -38.78 4.81 24.87
CA ASN A 84 -40.11 4.43 25.34
C ASN A 84 -41.16 4.29 24.24
N LYS A 85 -40.82 4.55 22.97
CA LYS A 85 -41.77 4.48 21.84
C LYS A 85 -42.01 3.05 21.30
N LEU A 86 -41.47 2.03 21.98
CA LEU A 86 -41.48 0.62 21.57
C LEU A 86 -42.04 -0.30 22.68
N ILE A 87 -43.08 0.15 23.38
CA ILE A 87 -43.92 -0.70 24.24
C ILE A 87 -45.38 -0.53 23.82
#